data_AF-A0A7L2VS30-F1
#
_entry.id   AF-A0A7L2VS30-F1
#
_cell.length_a   1.000
_cell.length_b   1.000
_cell.length_c   1.000
_cell.angle_alpha   90.00
_cell.angle_beta   90.00
_cell.angle_gamma   90.00
#
_symmetry.space_group_name_H-M   'P 1'
#
loop_
_entity.id
_entity.type
_entity.pdbx_description
1 polymer ?
#
loop_
_entity_poly.entity_id
_entity_poly.type
_entity_poly.pdbx_seq_one_letter_code
_entity_poly.pdbx_strand_id
1 'polypeptide(L)'
;MDKNVQEERFTGITKFTPPLYKQRYQFVKDLVGKYKPKKVADLGCADCTLLWMLKFCNCIEVLAGLDICASVMKENMHRLSPLPVDYLQPSERSLTVTLCHGSVAHKDPFMLGFDLVTCIELIEHLEESELGEFPEVVFGFMAPSIVVISTPNSEFNPLLPGVTLFRHPDHKFEWSREQFQNWALETARHYDYAVEFTGVGHPPTGMENVGFCSQIGVFVRKHSQISEFTQSEKPTEAVYKMVFKAVYPSLKDEKYLQNAVVSEVIFTAQIIKRSLLDRLMSGHEEHSERKSKFHPSVNCFSEDLRKLVVEKSMEPFVNGNMVYIPLKTVFSFPKVNRLCGTFEKLCKLIAGKVTLSSDGSAVMFNTEHENEEN
;
A
#
# COMPACT_ATOMS: atom_id res chain seq x y z
N MET A 1 -13.00 44.82 -45.54
CA MET A 1 -12.28 44.61 -44.27
C MET A 1 -12.95 43.42 -43.61
N ASP A 2 -12.67 42.23 -44.11
CA ASP A 2 -13.28 40.99 -43.61
C ASP A 2 -12.20 40.23 -42.84
N LYS A 3 -12.26 40.34 -41.51
CA LYS A 3 -11.47 39.48 -40.63
C LYS A 3 -12.21 38.15 -40.54
N ASN A 4 -11.86 37.24 -41.45
CA ASN A 4 -12.14 35.81 -41.31
C ASN A 4 -11.48 35.34 -40.01
N VAL A 5 -12.29 35.18 -38.96
CA VAL A 5 -11.95 34.37 -37.80
C VAL A 5 -11.93 32.93 -38.30
N GLN A 6 -10.74 32.37 -38.44
CA GLN A 6 -10.57 30.94 -38.66
C GLN A 6 -11.03 30.22 -37.39
N GLU A 7 -12.26 29.74 -37.38
CA GLU A 7 -12.64 28.59 -36.56
C GLU A 7 -11.83 27.39 -37.04
N GLU A 8 -10.69 27.15 -36.39
CA GLU A 8 -9.98 25.88 -36.52
C GLU A 8 -10.91 24.77 -36.03
N ARG A 9 -11.51 24.04 -36.98
CA ARG A 9 -12.26 22.81 -36.72
C ARG A 9 -11.29 21.78 -36.13
N PHE A 10 -11.28 21.69 -34.81
CA PHE A 10 -10.53 20.71 -34.07
C PHE A 10 -11.02 19.31 -34.46
N THR A 11 -10.22 18.59 -35.25
CA THR A 11 -10.47 17.19 -35.57
C THR A 11 -10.13 16.36 -34.35
N GLY A 12 -11.17 16.01 -33.60
CA GLY A 12 -11.09 15.37 -32.30
C GLY A 12 -10.17 14.16 -32.28
N ILE A 13 -9.37 14.09 -31.22
CA ILE A 13 -9.09 12.92 -30.38
C ILE A 13 -8.26 13.47 -29.21
N THR A 14 -8.91 13.77 -28.09
CA THR A 14 -8.19 14.09 -26.84
C THR A 14 -7.73 12.78 -26.20
N LYS A 15 -6.52 12.33 -26.56
CA LYS A 15 -5.86 11.20 -25.89
C LYS A 15 -5.03 11.71 -24.72
N PHE A 16 -5.39 11.29 -23.52
CA PHE A 16 -4.65 11.61 -22.32
C PHE A 16 -3.44 10.69 -22.16
N THR A 17 -2.26 11.27 -21.95
CA THR A 17 -1.03 10.54 -21.59
C THR A 17 -0.49 11.09 -20.28
N PRO A 18 -0.51 10.32 -19.17
CA PRO A 18 -1.05 8.95 -19.06
C PRO A 18 -2.59 8.90 -19.19
N PRO A 19 -3.19 7.70 -19.37
CA PRO A 19 -4.65 7.54 -19.41
C PRO A 19 -5.34 8.19 -18.21
N LEU A 20 -6.55 8.72 -18.42
CA LEU A 20 -7.23 9.56 -17.44
C LEU A 20 -7.47 8.86 -16.09
N TYR A 21 -7.83 7.58 -16.09
CA TYR A 21 -7.99 6.80 -14.85
C TYR A 21 -6.69 6.75 -14.03
N LYS A 22 -5.52 6.67 -14.68
CA LYS A 22 -4.23 6.69 -13.99
C LYS A 22 -3.93 8.06 -13.39
N GLN A 23 -4.35 9.14 -14.06
CA GLN A 23 -4.23 10.49 -13.50
C GLN A 23 -5.08 10.65 -12.24
N ARG A 24 -6.33 10.17 -12.25
CA ARG A 24 -7.20 10.17 -11.06
C ARG A 24 -6.59 9.40 -9.90
N TYR A 25 -6.07 8.20 -10.15
CA TYR A 25 -5.41 7.41 -9.11
C TYR A 25 -4.15 8.12 -8.60
N GLN A 26 -3.32 8.66 -9.50
CA GLN A 26 -2.13 9.41 -9.08
C GLN A 26 -2.50 10.63 -8.21
N PHE A 27 -3.56 11.36 -8.55
CA PHE A 27 -4.07 12.46 -7.73
C PHE A 27 -4.41 12.01 -6.30
N VAL A 28 -5.13 10.90 -6.15
CA VAL A 28 -5.42 10.31 -4.83
C VAL A 28 -4.12 9.92 -4.10
N LYS A 29 -3.17 9.30 -4.80
CA LYS A 29 -1.88 8.91 -4.23
C LYS A 29 -1.08 10.12 -3.73
N ASP A 30 -1.13 11.24 -4.44
CA ASP A 30 -0.48 12.49 -4.05
C ASP A 30 -1.14 13.08 -2.80
N LEU A 31 -2.47 13.00 -2.68
CA LEU A 31 -3.20 13.36 -1.45
C LEU A 31 -2.81 12.47 -0.27
N VAL A 32 -2.69 11.15 -0.48
CA VAL A 32 -2.19 10.22 0.55
C VAL A 32 -0.77 10.58 0.96
N GLY A 33 0.09 10.99 0.03
CA GLY A 33 1.44 11.49 0.31
C GLY A 33 1.44 12.77 1.16
N LYS A 34 0.53 13.70 0.86
CA LYS A 34 0.37 15.00 1.56
C LYS A 34 -0.17 14.82 2.98
N TYR A 35 -1.28 14.10 3.14
CA TYR A 35 -2.02 14.01 4.41
C TYR A 35 -1.65 12.81 5.27
N LYS A 36 -1.00 11.79 4.68
CA LYS A 36 -0.58 10.55 5.35
C LYS A 36 -1.69 9.89 6.19
N PRO A 37 -2.89 9.64 5.63
CA PRO A 37 -3.97 8.97 6.34
C PRO A 37 -3.57 7.55 6.75
N LYS A 38 -4.07 7.09 7.88
CA LYS A 38 -3.87 5.72 8.38
C LYS A 38 -5.00 4.79 7.94
N LYS A 39 -6.23 5.27 7.91
CA LYS A 39 -7.39 4.49 7.46
C LYS A 39 -7.95 5.10 6.18
N VAL A 40 -7.92 4.33 5.09
CA VAL A 40 -8.39 4.77 3.77
C VAL A 40 -9.47 3.83 3.26
N ALA A 41 -10.61 4.37 2.85
CA ALA A 41 -11.69 3.63 2.22
C ALA A 41 -11.91 4.11 0.78
N ASP A 42 -12.13 3.19 -0.13
CA ASP A 42 -12.50 3.44 -1.53
C ASP A 42 -13.91 2.93 -1.78
N LEU A 43 -14.84 3.84 -2.06
CA LEU A 43 -16.24 3.55 -2.35
C LEU A 43 -16.42 3.50 -3.87
N GLY A 44 -16.94 2.38 -4.38
CA GLY A 44 -16.89 2.06 -5.81
C GLY A 44 -15.52 1.52 -6.22
N CYS A 45 -14.93 0.62 -5.42
CA CYS A 45 -13.55 0.21 -5.61
C CYS A 45 -13.30 -0.68 -6.85
N ALA A 46 -14.37 -1.16 -7.51
CA ALA A 46 -14.37 -1.90 -8.76
C ALA A 46 -13.28 -3.00 -8.82
N ASP A 47 -12.33 -2.88 -9.76
CA ASP A 47 -11.22 -3.81 -10.00
C ASP A 47 -10.09 -3.75 -8.95
N CYS A 48 -10.31 -2.96 -7.89
CA CYS A 48 -9.39 -2.74 -6.78
C CYS A 48 -8.04 -2.12 -7.19
N THR A 49 -7.91 -1.53 -8.38
CA THR A 49 -6.63 -1.00 -8.85
C THR A 49 -6.14 0.17 -8.01
N LEU A 50 -7.02 1.06 -7.54
CA LEU A 50 -6.67 2.14 -6.63
C LEU A 50 -6.15 1.57 -5.29
N LEU A 51 -6.91 0.65 -4.68
CA LEU A 51 -6.51 -0.05 -3.45
C LEU A 51 -5.16 -0.75 -3.59
N TRP A 52 -4.94 -1.46 -4.71
CA TRP A 52 -3.67 -2.12 -5.00
C TRP A 52 -2.50 -1.14 -5.03
N MET A 53 -2.69 0.05 -5.60
CA MET A 53 -1.66 1.08 -5.63
C MET A 53 -1.41 1.68 -4.24
N LEU A 54 -2.46 1.91 -3.46
CA LEU A 54 -2.39 2.52 -2.13
C LEU A 54 -1.80 1.58 -1.06
N LYS A 55 -1.92 0.25 -1.21
CA LYS A 55 -1.38 -0.70 -0.23
C LYS A 55 0.14 -0.55 0.00
N PHE A 56 0.86 -0.01 -0.98
CA PHE A 56 2.29 0.27 -0.92
C PHE A 56 2.65 1.60 -0.25
N CYS A 57 1.66 2.42 0.14
CA CYS A 57 1.88 3.65 0.90
C CYS A 57 2.04 3.33 2.39
N ASN A 58 3.26 3.50 2.91
CA ASN A 58 3.64 3.09 4.28
C ASN A 58 2.90 3.83 5.42
N CYS A 59 2.17 4.92 5.16
CA CYS A 59 1.34 5.59 6.17
C CYS A 59 0.03 4.83 6.48
N ILE A 60 -0.48 4.04 5.54
CA ILE A 60 -1.79 3.39 5.64
C ILE A 60 -1.69 2.14 6.53
N GLU A 61 -2.55 2.00 7.53
CA GLU A 61 -2.65 0.85 8.42
C GLU A 61 -3.94 0.03 8.15
N VAL A 62 -5.00 0.69 7.64
CA VAL A 62 -6.27 0.05 7.26
C VAL A 62 -6.67 0.54 5.87
N LEU A 63 -6.99 -0.42 5.00
CA LEU A 63 -7.47 -0.15 3.66
C LEU A 63 -8.78 -0.91 3.44
N ALA A 64 -9.83 -0.21 3.01
CA ALA A 64 -11.14 -0.79 2.76
C ALA A 64 -11.62 -0.49 1.35
N GLY A 65 -12.28 -1.46 0.72
CA GLY A 65 -13.02 -1.29 -0.52
C GLY A 65 -14.48 -1.64 -0.33
N LEU A 66 -15.38 -0.82 -0.88
CA LEU A 66 -16.80 -1.10 -0.95
C LEU A 66 -17.25 -1.08 -2.41
N ASP A 67 -18.00 -2.08 -2.84
CA ASP A 67 -18.62 -2.08 -4.18
C ASP A 67 -19.91 -2.91 -4.20
N ILE A 68 -20.86 -2.50 -5.07
CA ILE A 68 -22.10 -3.25 -5.34
C ILE A 68 -21.83 -4.50 -6.21
N CYS A 69 -20.73 -4.52 -6.95
CA CYS A 69 -20.38 -5.58 -7.88
C CYS A 69 -19.37 -6.56 -7.26
N ALA A 70 -19.86 -7.52 -6.48
CA ALA A 70 -19.00 -8.52 -5.82
C ALA A 70 -18.19 -9.40 -6.80
N SER A 71 -18.65 -9.60 -8.03
CA SER A 71 -17.93 -10.40 -9.04
C SER A 71 -16.61 -9.73 -9.44
N VAL A 72 -16.65 -8.44 -9.79
CA VAL A 72 -15.45 -7.67 -10.20
C VAL A 72 -14.40 -7.66 -9.08
N MET A 73 -14.84 -7.47 -7.82
CA MET A 73 -13.94 -7.56 -6.67
C MET A 73 -13.33 -8.96 -6.53
N LYS A 74 -14.11 -10.04 -6.64
CA LYS A 74 -13.61 -11.42 -6.49
C LYS A 74 -12.58 -11.80 -7.54
N GLU A 75 -12.73 -11.29 -8.77
CA GLU A 75 -11.77 -11.52 -9.85
C GLU A 75 -10.41 -10.87 -9.54
N ASN A 76 -10.39 -9.75 -8.82
CA ASN A 76 -9.19 -8.93 -8.62
C ASN A 76 -8.62 -8.94 -7.19
N MET A 77 -9.37 -9.44 -6.19
CA MET A 77 -8.99 -9.37 -4.77
C MET A 77 -7.64 -10.02 -4.45
N HIS A 78 -7.23 -11.03 -5.22
CA HIS A 78 -5.93 -11.71 -5.06
C HIS A 78 -4.74 -10.74 -5.17
N ARG A 79 -4.89 -9.64 -5.92
CA ARG A 79 -3.88 -8.58 -6.05
C ARG A 79 -3.62 -7.86 -4.72
N LEU A 80 -4.58 -7.89 -3.79
CA LEU A 80 -4.51 -7.23 -2.49
C LEU A 80 -3.89 -8.12 -1.39
N SER A 81 -3.61 -9.39 -1.68
CA SER A 81 -2.94 -10.29 -0.75
C SER A 81 -1.49 -9.85 -0.46
N PRO A 82 -0.94 -10.24 0.71
CA PRO A 82 0.48 -10.08 0.99
C PRO A 82 1.32 -10.87 -0.03
N LEU A 83 2.40 -10.26 -0.49
CA LEU A 83 3.38 -10.87 -1.38
C LEU A 83 4.34 -11.75 -0.58
N PRO A 84 5.05 -12.70 -1.21
CA PRO A 84 6.06 -13.51 -0.52
C PRO A 84 7.11 -12.67 0.23
N VAL A 85 7.51 -11.52 -0.34
CA VAL A 85 8.46 -10.59 0.30
C VAL A 85 7.92 -10.03 1.62
N ASP A 86 6.60 -9.84 1.76
CA ASP A 86 6.02 -9.34 3.01
C ASP A 86 6.21 -10.35 4.16
N TYR A 87 6.19 -11.65 3.87
CA TYR A 87 6.43 -12.70 4.88
C TYR A 87 7.91 -12.89 5.21
N LEU A 88 8.78 -12.79 4.20
CA LEU A 88 10.22 -12.95 4.36
C LEU A 88 10.86 -11.72 5.02
N GLN A 89 10.31 -10.53 4.76
CA GLN A 89 10.80 -9.26 5.27
C GLN A 89 9.62 -8.41 5.77
N PRO A 90 8.97 -8.83 6.88
CA PRO A 90 7.81 -8.13 7.41
C PRO A 90 8.17 -6.72 7.87
N SER A 91 7.20 -5.82 7.71
CA SER A 91 7.32 -4.42 8.14
C SER A 91 6.92 -4.24 9.61
N GLU A 92 7.39 -3.18 10.25
CA GLU A 92 6.82 -2.70 11.53
C GLU A 92 5.37 -2.23 11.39
N ARG A 93 4.97 -1.86 10.17
CA ARG A 93 3.60 -1.47 9.86
C ARG A 93 2.69 -2.68 9.86
N SER A 94 1.58 -2.59 10.58
CA SER A 94 0.46 -3.53 10.45
C SER A 94 -0.49 -2.98 9.40
N LEU A 95 -0.74 -3.74 8.33
CA LEU A 95 -1.70 -3.39 7.29
C LEU A 95 -2.83 -4.42 7.26
N THR A 96 -4.06 -3.96 7.29
CA THR A 96 -5.24 -4.80 6.99
C THR A 96 -5.94 -4.25 5.77
N VAL A 97 -6.24 -5.14 4.81
CA VAL A 97 -7.05 -4.82 3.63
C VAL A 97 -8.36 -5.60 3.71
N THR A 98 -9.49 -4.95 3.51
CA THR A 98 -10.82 -5.58 3.56
C THR A 98 -11.67 -5.12 2.39
N LEU A 99 -12.36 -6.05 1.72
CA LEU A 99 -13.34 -5.73 0.68
C LEU A 99 -14.73 -6.15 1.15
N CYS A 100 -15.68 -5.26 0.95
CA CYS A 100 -17.08 -5.39 1.36
C CYS A 100 -18.00 -5.24 0.16
N HIS A 101 -19.00 -6.11 0.08
CA HIS A 101 -20.10 -5.98 -0.86
C HIS A 101 -21.26 -5.27 -0.18
N GLY A 102 -21.69 -4.16 -0.76
CA GLY A 102 -22.75 -3.30 -0.23
C GLY A 102 -22.94 -2.04 -1.07
N SER A 103 -23.95 -1.25 -0.75
CA SER A 103 -24.22 0.04 -1.40
C SER A 103 -23.74 1.21 -0.53
N VAL A 104 -23.26 2.25 -1.18
CA VAL A 104 -22.88 3.53 -0.56
C VAL A 104 -24.07 4.31 -0.01
N ALA A 105 -25.29 3.91 -0.38
CA ALA A 105 -26.53 4.46 0.18
C ALA A 105 -26.90 3.87 1.56
N HIS A 106 -26.16 2.86 2.04
CA HIS A 106 -26.43 2.24 3.35
C HIS A 106 -25.35 2.60 4.38
N LYS A 107 -25.78 2.97 5.58
CA LYS A 107 -24.91 3.17 6.75
C LYS A 107 -24.41 1.82 7.26
N ASP A 108 -23.10 1.67 7.43
CA ASP A 108 -22.50 0.48 8.06
C ASP A 108 -21.40 0.90 9.06
N PRO A 109 -21.47 0.47 10.34
CA PRO A 109 -20.49 0.84 11.36
C PRO A 109 -19.03 0.51 11.01
N PHE A 110 -18.79 -0.45 10.11
CA PHE A 110 -17.45 -0.77 9.61
C PHE A 110 -16.75 0.46 8.99
N MET A 111 -17.51 1.40 8.43
CA MET A 111 -16.99 2.58 7.74
C MET A 111 -16.70 3.77 8.65
N LEU A 112 -16.89 3.63 9.97
CA LEU A 112 -16.65 4.70 10.92
C LEU A 112 -15.15 4.91 11.21
N GLY A 113 -14.76 6.17 11.38
CA GLY A 113 -13.43 6.55 11.84
C GLY A 113 -12.33 6.37 10.79
N PHE A 114 -12.68 6.42 9.50
CA PHE A 114 -11.73 6.52 8.40
C PHE A 114 -11.15 7.94 8.29
N ASP A 115 -9.88 8.06 7.92
CA ASP A 115 -9.22 9.35 7.76
C ASP A 115 -9.48 9.94 6.37
N LEU A 116 -9.44 9.07 5.35
CA LEU A 116 -9.67 9.42 3.95
C LEU A 116 -10.70 8.48 3.33
N VAL A 117 -11.68 9.04 2.64
CA VAL A 117 -12.65 8.30 1.82
C VAL A 117 -12.55 8.78 0.38
N THR A 118 -12.45 7.86 -0.56
CA THR A 118 -12.39 8.15 -2.00
C THR A 118 -13.63 7.63 -2.70
N CYS A 119 -14.19 8.45 -3.58
CA CYS A 119 -15.34 8.14 -4.42
C CYS A 119 -14.99 8.57 -5.84
N ILE A 120 -14.25 7.73 -6.56
CA ILE A 120 -13.63 8.10 -7.84
C ILE A 120 -14.49 7.58 -8.99
N GLU A 121 -15.16 8.50 -9.71
CA GLU A 121 -16.10 8.17 -10.79
C GLU A 121 -17.21 7.22 -10.29
N LEU A 122 -17.86 7.61 -9.19
CA LEU A 122 -18.91 6.84 -8.53
C LEU A 122 -20.27 7.52 -8.62
N ILE A 123 -20.35 8.80 -8.28
CA ILE A 123 -21.63 9.46 -8.00
C ILE A 123 -22.53 9.50 -9.23
N GLU A 124 -21.95 9.55 -10.44
CA GLU A 124 -22.64 9.53 -11.72
C GLU A 124 -23.38 8.20 -12.02
N HIS A 125 -23.06 7.13 -11.29
CA HIS A 125 -23.71 5.83 -11.38
C HIS A 125 -24.86 5.67 -10.39
N LEU A 126 -25.01 6.58 -9.43
CA LEU A 126 -26.05 6.51 -8.40
C LEU A 126 -27.40 6.93 -8.97
N GLU A 127 -28.43 6.14 -8.68
CA GLU A 127 -29.81 6.56 -8.94
C GLU A 127 -30.15 7.78 -8.08
N GLU A 128 -31.15 8.57 -8.49
CA GLU A 128 -31.51 9.84 -7.81
C GLU A 128 -31.75 9.67 -6.30
N SER A 129 -32.40 8.57 -5.90
CA SER A 129 -32.62 8.25 -4.49
C SER A 129 -31.33 7.93 -3.74
N GLU A 130 -30.39 7.22 -4.37
CA GLU A 130 -29.10 6.86 -3.75
C GLU A 130 -28.20 8.09 -3.63
N LEU A 131 -28.21 8.96 -4.65
CA LEU A 131 -27.51 10.24 -4.62
C LEU A 131 -28.05 11.16 -3.52
N GLY A 132 -29.35 11.10 -3.21
CA GLY A 132 -29.96 11.82 -2.09
C GLY A 132 -29.46 11.36 -0.72
N GLU A 133 -29.25 10.05 -0.54
CA GLU A 133 -28.75 9.46 0.72
C GLU A 133 -27.23 9.59 0.88
N PHE A 134 -26.49 9.59 -0.24
CA PHE A 134 -25.03 9.55 -0.25
C PHE A 134 -24.34 10.61 0.64
N PRO A 135 -24.74 11.91 0.63
CA PRO A 135 -24.14 12.91 1.49
C PRO A 135 -24.27 12.59 2.98
N GLU A 136 -25.44 12.12 3.41
CA GLU A 136 -25.69 11.77 4.81
C GLU A 136 -24.87 10.53 5.22
N VAL A 137 -24.74 9.54 4.36
CA VAL A 137 -23.92 8.35 4.66
C VAL A 137 -22.44 8.72 4.76
N VAL A 138 -21.89 9.46 3.79
CA VAL A 138 -20.44 9.72 3.72
C VAL A 138 -20.00 10.87 4.63
N PHE A 139 -20.71 11.99 4.62
CA PHE A 139 -20.31 13.19 5.36
C PHE A 139 -20.95 13.28 6.75
N GLY A 140 -22.17 12.77 6.92
CA GLY A 140 -22.88 12.72 8.20
C GLY A 140 -22.43 11.55 9.07
N PHE A 141 -22.65 10.32 8.59
CA PHE A 141 -22.42 9.10 9.36
C PHE A 141 -20.95 8.68 9.40
N MET A 142 -20.29 8.49 8.24
CA MET A 142 -18.88 8.10 8.19
C MET A 142 -17.96 9.22 8.69
N ALA A 143 -18.31 10.47 8.38
CA ALA A 143 -17.66 11.71 8.81
C ALA A 143 -16.10 11.70 8.80
N PRO A 144 -15.46 11.24 7.71
CA PRO A 144 -14.00 11.13 7.64
C PRO A 144 -13.31 12.49 7.66
N SER A 145 -12.02 12.53 7.96
CA SER A 145 -11.28 13.81 7.95
C SER A 145 -11.20 14.42 6.55
N ILE A 146 -11.10 13.57 5.51
CA ILE A 146 -10.99 13.97 4.11
C ILE A 146 -11.90 13.10 3.25
N VAL A 147 -12.64 13.72 2.33
CA VAL A 147 -13.37 13.02 1.25
C VAL A 147 -12.86 13.52 -0.08
N VAL A 148 -12.61 12.62 -1.03
CA VAL A 148 -12.24 12.96 -2.41
C VAL A 148 -13.27 12.38 -3.34
N ILE A 149 -13.96 13.24 -4.08
CA ILE A 149 -14.98 12.85 -5.05
C ILE A 149 -14.51 13.27 -6.43
N SER A 150 -14.55 12.35 -7.40
CA SER A 150 -14.42 12.71 -8.82
C SER A 150 -15.67 12.29 -9.59
N THR A 151 -15.97 13.07 -10.63
CA THR A 151 -17.04 12.80 -11.60
C THR A 151 -16.63 13.39 -12.95
N PRO A 152 -17.17 12.88 -14.07
CA PRO A 152 -17.07 13.53 -15.37
C PRO A 152 -17.52 14.99 -15.35
N ASN A 153 -16.85 15.83 -16.12
CA ASN A 153 -17.31 17.19 -16.46
C ASN A 153 -18.00 17.17 -17.83
N SER A 154 -19.31 17.34 -17.88
CA SER A 154 -20.08 17.26 -19.13
C SER A 154 -19.71 18.36 -20.14
N GLU A 155 -19.18 19.50 -19.68
CA GLU A 155 -18.71 20.59 -20.56
C GLU A 155 -17.51 20.17 -21.43
N PHE A 156 -16.79 19.12 -21.02
CA PHE A 156 -15.67 18.55 -21.79
C PHE A 156 -16.13 17.56 -22.87
N ASN A 157 -17.36 17.03 -22.77
CA ASN A 157 -17.86 15.97 -23.65
C ASN A 157 -17.79 16.30 -25.15
N PRO A 158 -18.06 17.54 -25.61
CA PRO A 158 -17.94 17.89 -27.03
C PRO A 158 -16.54 17.67 -27.61
N LEU A 159 -15.49 17.61 -26.76
CA LEU A 159 -14.10 17.38 -27.17
C LEU A 159 -13.74 15.88 -27.26
N LEU A 160 -14.65 15.00 -26.85
CA LEU A 160 -14.45 13.56 -26.82
C LEU A 160 -15.10 12.91 -28.06
N PRO A 161 -14.37 12.07 -28.80
CA PRO A 161 -14.92 11.42 -29.97
C PRO A 161 -16.01 10.40 -29.59
N GLY A 162 -17.15 10.46 -30.26
CA GLY A 162 -18.23 9.48 -30.12
C GLY A 162 -19.16 9.68 -28.91
N VAL A 163 -18.98 10.75 -28.14
CA VAL A 163 -19.87 11.09 -27.02
C VAL A 163 -21.03 11.96 -27.53
N THR A 164 -22.27 11.53 -27.32
CA THR A 164 -23.48 12.24 -27.77
C THR A 164 -24.26 12.87 -26.62
N LEU A 165 -24.29 12.22 -25.45
CA LEU A 165 -24.94 12.71 -24.24
C LEU A 165 -24.03 12.46 -23.04
N PHE A 166 -23.90 11.19 -22.64
CA PHE A 166 -23.00 10.72 -21.59
C PHE A 166 -21.86 9.89 -22.20
N ARG A 167 -20.71 9.90 -21.53
CA ARG A 167 -19.48 9.16 -21.86
C ARG A 167 -19.65 7.66 -21.69
N HIS A 168 -20.59 7.23 -20.86
CA HIS A 168 -20.87 5.83 -20.61
C HIS A 168 -22.39 5.59 -20.52
N PRO A 169 -22.91 4.48 -21.08
CA PRO A 169 -24.36 4.19 -21.07
C PRO A 169 -24.93 3.91 -19.67
N ASP A 170 -24.09 3.58 -18.70
CA ASP A 170 -24.50 3.32 -17.31
C ASP A 170 -24.58 4.60 -16.44
N HIS A 171 -24.11 5.74 -16.94
CA HIS A 171 -24.23 7.00 -16.19
C HIS A 171 -25.70 7.43 -16.10
N LYS A 172 -26.12 7.82 -14.90
CA LYS A 172 -27.46 8.37 -14.62
C LYS A 172 -27.51 9.86 -14.90
N PHE A 173 -26.37 10.54 -14.73
CA PHE A 173 -26.18 11.95 -15.04
C PHE A 173 -24.73 12.24 -15.38
N GLU A 174 -24.47 13.39 -16.01
CA GLU A 174 -23.13 13.99 -16.06
C GLU A 174 -23.21 15.49 -15.82
N TRP A 175 -22.63 15.94 -14.70
CA TRP A 175 -22.73 17.32 -14.28
C TRP A 175 -21.76 18.24 -15.00
N SER A 176 -22.21 19.47 -15.24
CA SER A 176 -21.33 20.61 -15.54
C SER A 176 -20.50 20.98 -14.31
N ARG A 177 -19.54 21.90 -14.47
CA ARG A 177 -18.76 22.42 -13.34
C ARG A 177 -19.64 23.15 -12.35
N GLU A 178 -20.57 23.95 -12.83
CA GLU A 178 -21.52 24.68 -11.99
C GLU A 178 -22.40 23.73 -11.17
N GLN A 179 -22.95 22.68 -11.80
CA GLN A 179 -23.79 21.70 -11.11
C GLN A 179 -23.02 20.97 -10.01
N PHE A 180 -21.82 20.48 -10.32
CA PHE A 180 -20.98 19.80 -9.34
C PHE A 180 -20.56 20.73 -8.20
N GLN A 181 -20.15 21.97 -8.53
CA GLN A 181 -19.74 22.96 -7.52
C GLN A 181 -20.90 23.33 -6.59
N ASN A 182 -22.10 23.56 -7.11
CA ASN A 182 -23.27 23.88 -6.31
C ASN A 182 -23.61 22.75 -5.33
N TRP A 183 -23.71 21.51 -5.82
CA TRP A 183 -23.95 20.34 -4.98
C TRP A 183 -22.87 20.14 -3.92
N ALA A 184 -21.60 20.30 -4.30
CA ALA A 184 -20.47 20.13 -3.40
C ALA A 184 -20.41 21.23 -2.33
N LEU A 185 -20.66 22.49 -2.69
CA LEU A 185 -20.71 23.61 -1.74
C LEU A 185 -21.86 23.47 -0.76
N GLU A 186 -23.03 23.03 -1.22
CA GLU A 186 -24.17 22.75 -0.36
C GLU A 186 -23.86 21.63 0.63
N THR A 187 -23.34 20.51 0.15
CA THR A 187 -22.91 19.37 0.98
C THR A 187 -21.86 19.80 2.00
N ALA A 188 -20.82 20.52 1.56
CA ALA A 188 -19.75 20.99 2.44
C ALA A 188 -20.27 21.94 3.52
N ARG A 189 -21.21 22.82 3.19
CA ARG A 189 -21.85 23.72 4.16
C ARG A 189 -22.71 22.95 5.17
N HIS A 190 -23.46 21.96 4.72
CA HIS A 190 -24.38 21.18 5.57
C HIS A 190 -23.63 20.35 6.61
N TYR A 191 -22.55 19.67 6.22
CA TYR A 191 -21.80 18.73 7.07
C TYR A 191 -20.50 19.31 7.67
N ASP A 192 -20.30 20.63 7.60
CA ASP A 192 -19.12 21.32 8.15
C ASP A 192 -17.75 20.90 7.55
N TYR A 193 -17.72 20.81 6.23
CA TYR A 193 -16.50 20.64 5.43
C TYR A 193 -16.14 21.95 4.71
N ALA A 194 -14.86 22.08 4.38
CA ALA A 194 -14.37 22.98 3.34
C ALA A 194 -14.15 22.15 2.07
N VAL A 195 -14.45 22.69 0.89
CA VAL A 195 -14.23 22.00 -0.38
C VAL A 195 -13.28 22.81 -1.26
N GLU A 196 -12.30 22.13 -1.86
CA GLU A 196 -11.41 22.65 -2.90
C GLU A 196 -11.73 21.95 -4.22
N PHE A 197 -11.89 22.73 -5.30
CA PHE A 197 -12.19 22.21 -6.63
C PHE A 197 -10.93 22.14 -7.48
N THR A 198 -10.75 21.01 -8.15
CA THR A 198 -9.66 20.75 -9.09
C THR A 198 -10.10 19.70 -10.11
N GLY A 199 -9.17 19.09 -10.83
CA GLY A 199 -9.49 18.02 -11.76
C GLY A 199 -8.26 17.43 -12.42
N VAL A 200 -8.49 16.47 -13.32
CA VAL A 200 -7.46 15.84 -14.15
C VAL A 200 -7.92 15.75 -15.60
N GLY A 201 -6.95 15.58 -16.52
CA GLY A 201 -7.18 15.67 -17.95
C GLY A 201 -7.37 17.11 -18.39
N HIS A 202 -6.26 17.84 -18.53
CA HIS A 202 -6.28 19.20 -19.06
C HIS A 202 -6.89 19.25 -20.47
N PRO A 203 -7.62 20.32 -20.81
CA PRO A 203 -8.10 20.52 -22.16
C PRO A 203 -6.93 20.75 -23.12
N PRO A 204 -7.13 20.49 -24.43
CA PRO A 204 -6.19 20.92 -25.45
C PRO A 204 -5.94 22.44 -25.39
N THR A 205 -4.74 22.85 -25.81
CA THR A 205 -4.37 24.27 -25.90
C THR A 205 -5.40 25.06 -26.71
N GLY A 206 -5.85 26.20 -26.17
CA GLY A 206 -6.86 27.06 -26.79
C GLY A 206 -8.31 26.74 -26.41
N MET A 207 -8.56 25.70 -25.60
CA MET A 207 -9.87 25.33 -25.08
C MET A 207 -9.90 25.31 -23.54
N GLU A 208 -9.11 26.14 -22.89
CA GLU A 208 -8.98 26.18 -21.43
C GLU A 208 -10.30 26.50 -20.72
N ASN A 209 -11.23 27.14 -21.43
CA ASN A 209 -12.55 27.51 -20.91
C ASN A 209 -13.42 26.31 -20.51
N VAL A 210 -13.25 25.11 -21.09
CA VAL A 210 -14.07 23.94 -20.75
C VAL A 210 -13.67 23.29 -19.41
N GLY A 211 -12.49 23.64 -18.87
CA GLY A 211 -11.96 23.06 -17.65
C GLY A 211 -11.42 21.63 -17.81
N PHE A 212 -11.25 20.92 -16.69
CA PHE A 212 -10.74 19.55 -16.66
C PHE A 212 -11.75 18.53 -17.21
N CYS A 213 -11.24 17.41 -17.74
CA CYS A 213 -12.06 16.31 -18.24
C CYS A 213 -12.77 15.54 -17.11
N SER A 214 -12.07 15.23 -16.02
CA SER A 214 -12.66 14.79 -14.76
C SER A 214 -12.52 15.91 -13.74
N GLN A 215 -13.62 16.32 -13.14
CA GLN A 215 -13.64 17.31 -12.07
C GLN A 215 -13.57 16.60 -10.72
N ILE A 216 -12.92 17.24 -9.75
CA ILE A 216 -12.62 16.68 -8.45
C ILE A 216 -12.95 17.70 -7.36
N GLY A 217 -13.65 17.24 -6.32
CA GLY A 217 -13.87 17.97 -5.08
C GLY A 217 -13.10 17.30 -3.95
N VAL A 218 -12.20 18.06 -3.30
CA VAL A 218 -11.49 17.61 -2.09
C VAL A 218 -12.11 18.29 -0.89
N PHE A 219 -12.80 17.51 -0.07
CA PHE A 219 -13.47 17.98 1.12
C PHE A 219 -12.59 17.72 2.34
N VAL A 220 -12.36 18.74 3.16
CA VAL A 220 -11.61 18.65 4.41
C VAL A 220 -12.51 19.12 5.54
N ARG A 221 -12.67 18.28 6.57
CA ARG A 221 -13.53 18.59 7.71
C ARG A 221 -12.97 19.81 8.46
N LYS A 222 -13.78 20.84 8.69
CA LYS A 222 -13.32 22.12 9.29
C LYS A 222 -13.00 21.98 10.77
N HIS A 223 -13.85 21.27 11.50
CA HIS A 223 -13.64 21.00 12.90
C HIS A 223 -13.58 19.49 13.09
N SER A 224 -12.40 19.00 13.50
CA SER A 224 -12.30 17.71 14.19
C SER A 224 -12.86 17.91 15.59
N GLN A 225 -14.17 18.13 15.68
CA GLN A 225 -14.81 17.88 16.94
C GLN A 225 -14.73 16.37 17.12
N ILE A 226 -13.92 15.95 18.10
CA ILE A 226 -14.30 14.84 18.97
C ILE A 226 -15.54 15.32 19.74
N SER A 227 -16.59 15.69 19.02
CA SER A 227 -17.90 15.86 19.58
C SER A 227 -18.32 14.43 19.83
N GLU A 228 -18.34 14.09 21.11
CA GLU A 228 -19.31 13.18 21.68
C GLU A 228 -20.69 13.51 21.09
N PHE A 229 -20.96 13.10 19.83
CA PHE A 229 -22.32 12.92 19.35
C PHE A 229 -22.82 11.64 19.99
N THR A 230 -23.00 11.74 21.30
CA THR A 230 -23.83 10.87 22.10
C THR A 230 -25.26 11.28 21.80
N GLN A 231 -25.76 10.88 20.62
CA GLN A 231 -27.19 10.87 20.36
C GLN A 231 -27.55 9.53 19.76
N SER A 232 -27.89 8.59 20.66
CA SER A 232 -29.16 7.87 20.66
C SER A 232 -29.76 7.44 19.31
N GLU A 233 -28.96 7.03 18.34
CA GLU A 233 -29.42 6.16 17.27
C GLU A 233 -29.25 4.72 17.74
N LYS A 234 -30.23 3.87 17.45
CA LYS A 234 -30.10 2.42 17.69
C LYS A 234 -28.80 1.95 17.02
N PRO A 235 -28.08 0.95 17.57
CA PRO A 235 -26.90 0.42 16.92
C PRO A 235 -27.25 0.07 15.46
N THR A 236 -26.65 0.78 14.51
CA THR A 236 -26.83 0.47 13.09
C THR A 236 -26.31 -0.94 12.88
N GLU A 237 -27.17 -1.83 12.38
CA GLU A 237 -26.76 -3.21 12.10
C GLU A 237 -25.74 -3.23 10.97
N ALA A 238 -24.79 -4.17 11.03
CA ALA A 238 -23.85 -4.37 9.93
C ALA A 238 -24.59 -4.91 8.70
N VAL A 239 -24.56 -4.16 7.61
CA VAL A 239 -25.32 -4.43 6.37
C VAL A 239 -24.39 -4.95 5.27
N TYR A 240 -23.11 -4.58 5.32
CA TYR A 240 -22.13 -4.96 4.33
C TYR A 240 -21.67 -6.40 4.53
N LYS A 241 -21.54 -7.11 3.41
CA LYS A 241 -21.01 -8.47 3.41
C LYS A 241 -19.52 -8.45 3.10
N MET A 242 -18.69 -8.82 4.06
CA MET A 242 -17.24 -8.99 3.81
C MET A 242 -17.00 -10.08 2.75
N VAL A 243 -16.29 -9.72 1.69
CA VAL A 243 -15.93 -10.61 0.57
C VAL A 243 -14.49 -11.09 0.69
N PHE A 244 -13.60 -10.23 1.16
CA PHE A 244 -12.17 -10.51 1.26
C PHE A 244 -11.56 -9.81 2.48
N LYS A 245 -10.59 -10.46 3.12
CA LYS A 245 -9.75 -9.87 4.16
C LYS A 245 -8.33 -10.39 4.05
N ALA A 246 -7.37 -9.47 4.00
CA ALA A 246 -5.96 -9.76 4.07
C ALA A 246 -5.35 -9.02 5.26
N VAL A 247 -4.68 -9.76 6.14
CA VAL A 247 -3.88 -9.21 7.24
C VAL A 247 -2.42 -9.40 6.87
N TYR A 248 -1.67 -8.32 6.79
CA TYR A 248 -0.27 -8.35 6.42
C TYR A 248 0.61 -8.77 7.60
N PRO A 249 1.66 -9.56 7.34
CA PRO A 249 2.65 -9.91 8.35
C PRO A 249 3.35 -8.65 8.86
N SER A 250 3.52 -8.55 10.17
CA SER A 250 4.11 -7.39 10.83
C SER A 250 5.03 -7.81 11.95
N LEU A 251 6.14 -7.08 12.13
CA LEU A 251 7.10 -7.30 13.21
C LEU A 251 6.52 -7.03 14.62
N LYS A 252 5.34 -6.40 14.70
CA LYS A 252 4.57 -6.26 15.95
C LYS A 252 3.98 -7.59 16.43
N ASP A 253 3.80 -8.56 15.55
CA ASP A 253 3.32 -9.90 15.89
C ASP A 253 4.52 -10.80 16.23
N GLU A 254 4.48 -11.42 17.41
CA GLU A 254 5.58 -12.25 17.93
C GLU A 254 5.92 -13.41 16.99
N LYS A 255 4.94 -13.98 16.28
CA LYS A 255 5.16 -15.07 15.32
C LYS A 255 6.01 -14.60 14.13
N TYR A 256 5.65 -13.47 13.53
CA TYR A 256 6.38 -12.94 12.38
C TYR A 256 7.75 -12.39 12.79
N LEU A 257 7.85 -11.76 13.96
CA LEU A 257 9.12 -11.37 14.55
C LEU A 257 10.04 -12.57 14.78
N GLN A 258 9.54 -13.64 15.38
CA GLN A 258 10.31 -14.86 15.61
C GLN A 258 10.83 -15.44 14.29
N ASN A 259 9.97 -15.57 13.28
CA ASN A 259 10.36 -16.10 11.97
C ASN A 259 11.41 -15.21 11.28
N ALA A 260 11.27 -13.89 11.36
CA ALA A 260 12.24 -12.95 10.80
C ALA A 260 13.60 -13.08 11.50
N VAL A 261 13.61 -13.17 12.84
CA VAL A 261 14.84 -13.35 13.62
C VAL A 261 15.53 -14.68 13.31
N VAL A 262 14.79 -15.79 13.32
CA VAL A 262 15.34 -17.11 13.00
C VAL A 262 15.93 -17.13 11.60
N SER A 263 15.22 -16.60 10.61
CA SER A 263 15.70 -16.55 9.22
C SER A 263 16.97 -15.71 9.10
N GLU A 264 17.02 -14.55 9.76
CA GLU A 264 18.19 -13.68 9.73
C GLU A 264 19.40 -14.30 10.43
N VAL A 265 19.18 -15.00 11.55
CA VAL A 265 20.22 -15.72 12.30
C VAL A 265 20.82 -16.84 11.46
N ILE A 266 19.97 -17.67 10.84
CA ILE A 266 20.43 -18.76 9.96
C ILE A 266 21.21 -18.18 8.78
N PHE A 267 20.67 -17.15 8.12
CA PHE A 267 21.32 -16.51 6.98
C PHE A 267 22.69 -15.91 7.34
N THR A 268 22.76 -15.16 8.45
CA THR A 268 24.00 -14.57 8.96
C THR A 268 25.03 -15.64 9.28
N ALA A 269 24.60 -16.70 9.96
CA ALA A 269 25.47 -17.79 10.37
C ALA A 269 25.96 -18.60 9.14
N GLN A 270 25.15 -18.78 8.10
CA GLN A 270 25.59 -19.35 6.81
C GLN A 270 26.66 -18.49 6.11
N ILE A 271 26.53 -17.16 6.13
CA ILE A 271 27.54 -16.25 5.57
C ILE A 271 28.87 -16.41 6.33
N ILE A 272 28.82 -16.43 7.66
CA ILE A 272 30.01 -16.61 8.50
C ILE A 272 30.65 -17.98 8.24
N LYS A 273 29.84 -19.05 8.17
CA LYS A 273 30.30 -20.41 7.83
C LYS A 273 31.07 -20.41 6.51
N ARG A 274 30.47 -19.85 5.45
CA ARG A 274 31.08 -19.81 4.12
C ARG A 274 32.40 -19.06 4.12
N SER A 275 32.44 -17.88 4.75
CA SER A 275 33.68 -17.10 4.88
C SER A 275 34.77 -17.84 5.65
N LEU A 276 34.41 -18.61 6.69
CA LEU A 276 35.35 -19.43 7.44
C LEU A 276 35.90 -20.57 6.59
N LEU A 277 35.04 -21.29 5.87
CA LEU A 277 35.45 -22.40 4.99
C LEU A 277 36.35 -21.90 3.85
N ASP A 278 36.00 -20.78 3.21
CA ASP A 278 36.83 -20.19 2.14
C ASP A 278 38.25 -19.84 2.65
N ARG A 279 38.37 -19.31 3.88
CA ARG A 279 39.67 -19.03 4.53
C ARG A 279 40.48 -20.28 4.82
N LEU A 280 39.84 -21.37 5.22
CA LEU A 280 40.50 -22.65 5.48
C LEU A 280 40.98 -23.29 4.17
N MET A 281 40.19 -23.21 3.09
CA MET A 281 40.56 -23.76 1.78
C MET A 281 41.69 -22.97 1.11
N SER A 282 41.67 -21.64 1.19
CA SER A 282 42.73 -20.75 0.66
C SER A 282 44.04 -20.82 1.44
N GLY A 283 44.03 -21.31 2.69
CA GLY A 283 45.25 -21.61 3.43
C GLY A 283 45.95 -22.90 2.98
N HIS A 284 45.34 -23.68 2.10
CA HIS A 284 45.84 -24.98 1.61
C HIS A 284 46.26 -24.99 0.13
N GLU A 285 46.09 -23.90 -0.63
CA GLU A 285 46.50 -23.82 -2.04
C GLU A 285 47.62 -22.81 -2.26
N GLU A 286 48.88 -23.28 -2.25
CA GLU A 286 49.86 -22.75 -3.19
C GLU A 286 49.54 -23.31 -4.58
N HIS A 287 49.17 -22.41 -5.50
CA HIS A 287 48.99 -22.58 -6.94
C HIS A 287 47.78 -23.38 -7.47
N SER A 288 46.71 -22.68 -7.85
CA SER A 288 46.15 -22.74 -9.22
C SER A 288 45.07 -21.67 -9.45
N GLU A 289 45.33 -20.72 -10.35
CA GLU A 289 44.34 -19.73 -10.78
C GLU A 289 43.26 -20.36 -11.67
N ARG A 290 42.02 -20.47 -11.17
CA ARG A 290 40.82 -20.47 -12.01
C ARG A 290 39.72 -19.64 -11.36
N LYS A 291 39.70 -18.34 -11.70
CA LYS A 291 38.61 -17.41 -11.42
C LYS A 291 37.34 -17.86 -12.14
N SER A 292 36.38 -18.45 -11.44
CA SER A 292 35.01 -18.58 -11.94
C SER A 292 34.26 -17.27 -11.70
N LYS A 293 33.74 -16.70 -12.79
CA LYS A 293 32.98 -15.44 -12.80
C LYS A 293 31.53 -15.73 -12.44
N PHE A 294 31.20 -15.63 -11.16
CA PHE A 294 29.84 -15.33 -10.73
C PHE A 294 29.91 -14.18 -9.72
N HIS A 295 29.61 -12.97 -10.19
CA HIS A 295 29.39 -11.81 -9.34
C HIS A 295 27.88 -11.61 -9.17
N PRO A 296 27.25 -12.09 -8.07
CA PRO A 296 26.15 -11.35 -7.51
C PRO A 296 26.73 -10.07 -6.91
N SER A 297 25.94 -8.99 -6.90
CA SER A 297 26.29 -7.65 -6.41
C SER A 297 26.50 -7.58 -4.89
N VAL A 298 27.42 -8.38 -4.34
CA VAL A 298 27.76 -8.48 -2.91
C VAL A 298 28.87 -7.49 -2.51
N ASN A 299 29.23 -6.54 -3.38
CA ASN A 299 30.30 -5.57 -3.10
C ASN A 299 30.00 -4.61 -1.92
N CYS A 300 28.76 -4.58 -1.40
CA CYS A 300 28.42 -3.73 -0.25
C CYS A 300 28.80 -4.35 1.12
N PHE A 301 29.05 -5.66 1.21
CA PHE A 301 29.14 -6.37 2.51
C PHE A 301 30.55 -6.73 2.97
N SER A 302 31.55 -6.63 2.08
CA SER A 302 32.96 -6.83 2.44
C SER A 302 33.48 -5.79 3.45
N GLU A 303 32.83 -4.63 3.58
CA GLU A 303 33.26 -3.58 4.51
C GLU A 303 32.84 -3.88 5.97
N ASP A 304 31.65 -4.45 6.20
CA ASP A 304 31.14 -4.70 7.55
C ASP A 304 31.92 -5.81 8.27
N LEU A 305 32.33 -6.86 7.55
CA LEU A 305 33.17 -7.94 8.13
C LEU A 305 34.57 -7.48 8.53
N ARG A 306 35.12 -6.43 7.88
CA ARG A 306 36.48 -5.94 8.16
C ARG A 306 36.56 -4.99 9.36
N LYS A 307 35.44 -4.43 9.82
CA LYS A 307 35.40 -3.44 10.92
C LYS A 307 35.22 -4.04 12.30
N LEU A 308 34.95 -5.33 12.43
CA LEU A 308 34.82 -6.00 13.73
C LEU A 308 36.19 -6.37 14.30
N VAL A 309 36.62 -5.65 15.34
CA VAL A 309 37.70 -6.09 16.25
C VAL A 309 37.10 -7.13 17.18
N VAL A 310 37.44 -8.40 16.99
CA VAL A 310 36.80 -9.55 17.65
C VAL A 310 37.66 -10.01 18.85
N GLU A 311 37.06 -10.08 20.05
CA GLU A 311 37.66 -10.78 21.20
C GLU A 311 37.75 -12.29 20.91
N LYS A 312 38.80 -12.96 21.38
CA LYS A 312 39.12 -14.38 21.08
C LYS A 312 37.98 -15.39 21.37
N SER A 313 36.99 -15.02 22.20
CA SER A 313 35.79 -15.82 22.53
C SER A 313 34.60 -15.63 21.57
N MET A 314 34.76 -14.83 20.52
CA MET A 314 33.73 -14.53 19.51
C MET A 314 34.11 -15.06 18.12
N GLU A 315 35.20 -15.81 18.00
CA GLU A 315 35.60 -16.37 16.71
C GLU A 315 34.84 -17.65 16.39
N PRO A 316 34.28 -17.77 15.17
CA PRO A 316 33.71 -19.03 14.71
C PRO A 316 34.81 -20.08 14.50
N PHE A 317 34.52 -21.32 14.85
CA PHE A 317 35.51 -22.41 14.80
C PHE A 317 34.90 -23.70 14.25
N VAL A 318 35.77 -24.59 13.79
CA VAL A 318 35.39 -25.93 13.32
C VAL A 318 35.89 -26.96 14.31
N ASN A 319 35.04 -27.90 14.69
CA ASN A 319 35.41 -29.05 15.52
C ASN A 319 34.79 -30.31 14.91
N GLY A 320 35.63 -31.20 14.38
CA GLY A 320 35.19 -32.34 13.56
C GLY A 320 34.43 -31.85 12.31
N ASN A 321 33.27 -32.43 12.06
CA ASN A 321 32.39 -32.08 10.93
C ASN A 321 31.37 -30.97 11.29
N MET A 322 31.59 -30.25 12.38
CA MET A 322 30.67 -29.22 12.87
C MET A 322 31.33 -27.85 12.90
N VAL A 323 30.62 -26.86 12.37
CA VAL A 323 30.98 -25.45 12.46
C VAL A 323 30.17 -24.81 13.58
N TYR A 324 30.86 -24.14 14.50
CA TYR A 324 30.29 -23.44 15.64
C TYR A 324 30.43 -21.94 15.43
N ILE A 325 29.31 -21.24 15.48
CA ILE A 325 29.24 -19.79 15.24
C ILE A 325 28.64 -19.15 16.48
N PRO A 326 29.45 -18.46 17.32
CA PRO A 326 28.96 -17.88 18.56
C PRO A 326 27.79 -16.92 18.32
N LEU A 327 26.74 -17.04 19.13
CA LEU A 327 25.56 -16.18 19.02
C LEU A 327 25.90 -14.72 19.23
N LYS A 328 26.92 -14.41 20.05
CA LYS A 328 27.40 -13.03 20.23
C LYS A 328 27.92 -12.42 18.91
N THR A 329 28.55 -13.24 18.07
CA THR A 329 29.03 -12.86 16.73
C THR A 329 27.89 -12.70 15.75
N VAL A 330 26.85 -13.53 15.84
CA VAL A 330 25.62 -13.34 15.04
C VAL A 330 24.88 -12.07 15.48
N PHE A 331 24.79 -11.83 16.79
CA PHE A 331 24.12 -10.65 17.35
C PHE A 331 24.83 -9.33 17.02
N SER A 332 26.13 -9.34 16.75
CA SER A 332 26.84 -8.14 16.32
C SER A 332 26.48 -7.70 14.90
N PHE A 333 25.76 -8.53 14.11
CA PHE A 333 25.27 -8.12 12.80
C PHE A 333 24.13 -7.10 12.94
N PRO A 334 24.18 -5.96 12.23
CA PRO A 334 23.23 -4.86 12.42
C PRO A 334 21.76 -5.26 12.30
N LYS A 335 21.42 -6.15 11.36
CA LYS A 335 20.02 -6.55 11.12
C LYS A 335 19.48 -7.48 12.21
N VAL A 336 20.29 -8.43 12.70
CA VAL A 336 19.95 -9.28 13.85
C VAL A 336 19.75 -8.43 15.10
N ASN A 337 20.70 -7.53 15.35
CA ASN A 337 20.65 -6.59 16.48
C ASN A 337 19.38 -5.74 16.44
N ARG A 338 19.06 -5.15 15.29
CA ARG A 338 17.85 -4.32 15.10
C ARG A 338 16.55 -5.07 15.37
N LEU A 339 16.44 -6.32 14.92
CA LEU A 339 15.22 -7.13 15.12
C LEU A 339 15.03 -7.53 16.60
N CYS A 340 16.14 -7.88 17.28
CA CYS A 340 16.08 -8.40 18.64
C CYS A 340 16.15 -7.30 19.71
N GLY A 341 16.89 -6.23 19.46
CA GLY A 341 17.22 -5.16 20.41
C GLY A 341 18.19 -5.60 21.51
N THR A 342 17.98 -6.78 22.12
CA THR A 342 18.83 -7.33 23.18
C THR A 342 19.24 -8.78 22.89
N PHE A 343 20.38 -9.18 23.47
CA PHE A 343 20.90 -10.55 23.34
C PHE A 343 19.97 -11.59 23.99
N GLU A 344 19.37 -11.24 25.13
CA GLU A 344 18.39 -12.11 25.82
C GLU A 344 17.16 -12.37 24.94
N LYS A 345 16.65 -11.33 24.27
CA LYS A 345 15.51 -11.47 23.35
C LYS A 345 15.87 -12.30 22.13
N LEU A 346 17.10 -12.18 21.60
CA LEU A 346 17.61 -13.07 20.56
C LEU A 346 17.55 -14.54 21.02
N CYS A 347 18.16 -14.86 22.16
CA CYS A 347 18.19 -16.23 22.68
C CYS A 347 16.78 -16.81 22.89
N LYS A 348 15.86 -16.00 23.43
CA LYS A 348 14.45 -16.40 23.60
C LYS A 348 13.77 -16.72 22.27
N LEU A 349 13.95 -15.88 21.25
CA LEU A 349 13.26 -16.02 19.97
C LEU A 349 13.75 -17.22 19.15
N ILE A 350 15.04 -17.58 19.22
CA ILE A 350 15.61 -18.70 18.46
C ILE A 350 15.51 -20.06 19.17
N ALA A 351 15.17 -20.07 20.46
CA ALA A 351 15.11 -21.29 21.26
C ALA A 351 14.16 -22.32 20.62
N GLY A 352 14.66 -23.54 20.40
CA GLY A 352 13.90 -24.63 19.78
C GLY A 352 13.61 -24.48 18.29
N LYS A 353 14.15 -23.43 17.63
CA LYS A 353 14.02 -23.18 16.19
C LYS A 353 15.33 -23.25 15.42
N VAL A 354 16.45 -23.03 16.12
CA VAL A 354 17.81 -23.12 15.57
C VAL A 354 18.58 -24.18 16.36
N THR A 355 19.42 -24.95 15.67
CA THR A 355 20.32 -25.92 16.32
C THR A 355 21.45 -25.18 17.02
N LEU A 356 21.47 -25.25 18.36
CA LEU A 356 22.45 -24.59 19.20
C LEU A 356 23.38 -25.61 19.90
N SER A 357 24.55 -25.15 20.34
CA SER A 357 25.46 -25.91 21.21
C SER A 357 24.79 -26.30 22.54
N SER A 358 25.38 -27.26 23.26
CA SER A 358 24.84 -27.78 24.52
C SER A 358 24.70 -26.72 25.62
N ASP A 359 25.57 -25.71 25.62
CA ASP A 359 25.53 -24.53 26.49
C ASP A 359 24.66 -23.38 25.93
N GLY A 360 24.08 -23.57 24.73
CA GLY A 360 23.25 -22.58 24.04
C GLY A 360 24.01 -21.37 23.51
N SER A 361 25.35 -21.38 23.50
CA SER A 361 26.17 -20.19 23.19
C SER A 361 26.47 -19.99 21.70
N ALA A 362 26.33 -21.03 20.86
CA ALA A 362 26.68 -21.00 19.44
C ALA A 362 25.65 -21.71 18.55
N VAL A 363 25.48 -21.22 17.31
CA VAL A 363 24.75 -21.91 16.22
C VAL A 363 25.65 -22.98 15.62
N MET A 364 25.08 -24.15 15.33
CA MET A 364 25.81 -25.29 14.79
C MET A 364 25.37 -25.64 13.36
N PHE A 365 26.35 -25.87 12.47
CA PHE A 365 26.11 -26.42 11.12
C PHE A 365 26.98 -27.65 10.88
N ASN A 366 26.45 -28.63 10.15
CA ASN A 366 27.24 -29.75 9.62
C ASN A 366 27.95 -29.32 8.32
N THR A 367 29.19 -29.76 8.12
CA THR A 367 30.00 -29.51 6.93
C THR A 367 29.67 -30.44 5.76
N GLU A 368 28.99 -31.58 5.97
CA GLU A 368 28.79 -32.61 4.94
C GLU A 368 27.54 -32.43 4.04
N HIS A 369 26.60 -31.54 4.40
CA HIS A 369 25.32 -31.37 3.67
C HIS A 369 25.38 -30.48 2.41
N GLU A 370 26.56 -30.12 1.89
CA GLU A 370 26.68 -29.24 0.71
C GLU A 370 27.02 -29.95 -0.62
N ASN A 371 27.16 -31.28 -0.62
CA ASN A 371 27.55 -32.05 -1.83
C ASN A 371 26.40 -32.76 -2.57
N GLU A 372 25.13 -32.63 -2.18
CA GLU A 372 24.03 -33.43 -2.76
C GLU A 372 23.03 -32.68 -3.67
N GLU A 373 23.19 -31.39 -3.95
CA GLU A 373 22.33 -30.72 -4.95
C GLU A 373 23.18 -29.93 -5.96
N ASN A 374 23.54 -30.61 -7.05
CA ASN A 374 24.02 -30.05 -8.31
C ASN A 374 23.10 -30.51 -9.45
#